data_AF-A0AA45L9T3-F1
#
_entry.id   AF-A0AA45L9T3-F1
#
_cell.length_a   1.000
_cell.length_b   1.000
_cell.length_c   1.000
_cell.angle_alpha   90.00
_cell.angle_beta   90.00
_cell.angle_gamma   90.00
#
_symmetry.space_group_name_H-M   'P 1'
#
loop_
_entity.id
_entity.type
_entity.pdbx_description
1 polymer ?
#
loop_
_entity_poly.entity_id
_entity_poly.type
_entity_poly.pdbx_seq_one_letter_code
_entity_poly.pdbx_strand_id
1 'polypeptide(L)'
;MTSFISPHDSVIDLAEHAPGDLVGLVPELVAWNSGHGQQRPCLWQVVVEHVDSPGWGRGPSAWLDVGTAGSGGALRWVSPEGGFVPVASRPQGDDCLRDGWIRYASDHSGYPCRVHRSLLAPLPVVWSALADLVRTRARPELPAPWRWEPVEDWSALVREPA
;
A
#
# COMPACT_ATOMS: atom_id res chain seq x y z
N MET A 1 7.21 -23.23 -1.48
CA MET A 1 6.61 -21.96 -1.02
C MET A 1 5.44 -21.66 -1.93
N THR A 2 4.24 -21.60 -1.38
CA THR A 2 3.07 -21.02 -2.04
C THR A 2 3.31 -19.52 -2.15
N SER A 3 3.18 -18.96 -3.34
CA SER A 3 3.34 -17.52 -3.57
C SER A 3 2.19 -16.77 -2.89
N PHE A 4 2.52 -15.72 -2.14
CA PHE A 4 1.52 -14.82 -1.56
C PHE A 4 0.94 -13.85 -2.59
N ILE A 5 1.55 -13.78 -3.77
CA ILE A 5 1.25 -12.77 -4.78
C ILE A 5 0.59 -13.45 -5.98
N SER A 6 -0.71 -13.22 -6.11
CA SER A 6 -1.45 -13.48 -7.35
C SER A 6 -1.47 -12.19 -8.16
N PRO A 7 -1.21 -12.22 -9.48
CA PRO A 7 -1.42 -11.05 -10.35
C PRO A 7 -2.91 -10.66 -10.46
N HIS A 8 -3.82 -11.48 -9.91
CA HIS A 8 -5.27 -11.25 -9.89
C HIS A 8 -5.81 -10.93 -8.48
N ASP A 9 -5.11 -11.35 -7.42
CA ASP A 9 -5.50 -11.04 -6.03
C ASP A 9 -4.52 -10.02 -5.45
N SER A 10 -4.96 -8.77 -5.43
CA SER A 10 -4.21 -7.66 -4.85
C SER A 10 -4.62 -7.38 -3.39
N VAL A 11 -5.10 -8.41 -2.68
CA VAL A 11 -5.37 -8.38 -1.24
C VAL A 11 -4.47 -9.39 -0.53
N ILE A 12 -3.78 -8.95 0.53
CA ILE A 12 -2.92 -9.80 1.37
C ILE A 12 -3.45 -9.72 2.80
N ASP A 13 -3.95 -10.84 3.32
CA ASP A 13 -4.60 -10.87 4.64
C ASP A 13 -3.65 -11.34 5.74
N LEU A 14 -3.00 -10.40 6.42
CA LEU A 14 -2.10 -10.71 7.53
C LEU A 14 -2.85 -11.17 8.78
N ALA A 15 -4.15 -10.88 8.91
CA ALA A 15 -4.95 -11.27 10.06
C ALA A 15 -5.16 -12.79 10.10
N GLU A 16 -5.19 -13.44 8.94
CA GLU A 16 -5.41 -14.88 8.80
C GLU A 16 -4.13 -15.74 8.85
N HIS A 17 -2.96 -15.12 8.78
CA HIS A 17 -1.67 -15.83 8.75
C HIS A 17 -0.95 -15.77 10.10
N ALA A 18 -0.22 -16.82 10.48
CA ALA A 18 0.68 -16.74 11.62
C ALA A 18 1.96 -15.98 11.24
N PRO A 19 2.68 -15.32 12.17
CA PRO A 19 3.90 -14.59 11.85
C PRO A 19 4.97 -15.43 11.14
N GLY A 20 5.05 -16.73 11.43
CA GLY A 20 5.99 -17.65 10.79
C GLY A 20 5.67 -17.94 9.32
N ASP A 21 4.41 -17.80 8.90
CA ASP A 21 3.98 -18.00 7.51
C ASP A 21 4.39 -16.82 6.63
N LEU A 22 4.50 -15.62 7.21
CA LEU A 22 4.81 -14.37 6.51
C LEU A 22 6.31 -14.21 6.22
N VAL A 23 7.14 -15.17 6.62
CA VAL A 23 8.59 -15.18 6.36
C VAL A 23 8.82 -15.26 4.86
N GLY A 24 9.31 -14.16 4.28
CA GLY A 24 9.60 -14.06 2.85
C GLY A 24 8.63 -13.18 2.06
N LEU A 25 7.52 -12.73 2.66
CA LEU A 25 6.53 -11.87 1.99
C LEU A 25 7.15 -10.58 1.42
N VAL A 26 7.93 -9.86 2.24
CA VAL A 26 8.57 -8.61 1.81
C VAL A 26 9.60 -8.86 0.68
N PRO A 27 10.54 -9.81 0.80
CA PRO A 27 11.40 -10.21 -0.32
C PRO A 27 10.64 -10.61 -1.58
N GLU A 28 9.52 -11.33 -1.46
CA GLU A 28 8.70 -11.75 -2.59
C GLU A 28 8.07 -10.54 -3.30
N LEU A 29 7.51 -9.59 -2.55
CA LEU A 29 6.93 -8.35 -3.09
C LEU A 29 7.99 -7.45 -3.75
N VAL A 30 9.19 -7.38 -3.17
CA VAL A 30 10.33 -6.66 -3.77
C VAL A 30 10.76 -7.31 -5.09
N ALA A 31 10.82 -8.65 -5.13
CA ALA A 31 11.17 -9.39 -6.34
C ALA A 31 10.10 -9.23 -7.43
N TRP A 32 8.82 -9.34 -7.06
CA TRP A 32 7.70 -9.11 -7.95
C TRP A 32 7.71 -7.70 -8.54
N ASN A 33 7.97 -6.68 -7.71
CA ASN A 33 8.06 -5.29 -8.18
C ASN A 33 9.16 -5.11 -9.23
N SER A 34 10.33 -5.70 -9.00
CA SER A 34 11.50 -5.56 -9.88
C SER A 34 11.26 -6.13 -11.29
N GLY A 35 10.33 -7.07 -11.45
CA GLY A 35 9.94 -7.64 -12.73
C GLY A 35 8.60 -7.11 -13.24
N HIS A 36 7.51 -7.56 -12.61
CA HIS A 36 6.15 -7.30 -13.06
C HIS A 36 5.68 -5.89 -12.68
N GLY A 37 5.96 -5.43 -11.45
CA GLY A 37 5.47 -4.15 -10.93
C GLY A 37 5.99 -2.93 -11.69
N GLN A 38 7.19 -3.00 -12.26
CA GLN A 38 7.69 -1.93 -13.13
C GLN A 38 6.93 -1.80 -14.46
N GLN A 39 6.45 -2.91 -15.02
CA GLN A 39 5.72 -2.92 -16.30
C GLN A 39 4.22 -2.70 -16.10
N ARG A 40 3.68 -3.21 -14.99
CA ARG A 40 2.26 -3.20 -14.63
C ARG A 40 2.14 -2.96 -13.12
N PRO A 41 2.26 -1.70 -12.67
CA PRO A 41 2.18 -1.38 -11.25
C PRO A 41 0.79 -1.73 -10.71
N CYS A 42 0.72 -2.50 -9.64
CA CYS A 42 -0.53 -2.87 -8.96
C CYS A 42 -0.56 -2.26 -7.55
N LEU A 43 -1.75 -1.89 -7.09
CA LEU A 43 -1.97 -1.39 -5.73
C LEU A 43 -2.58 -2.52 -4.90
N TRP A 44 -1.79 -3.01 -3.94
CA TRP A 44 -2.21 -4.03 -2.99
C TRP A 44 -2.87 -3.42 -1.76
N GLN A 45 -3.85 -4.12 -1.22
CA GLN A 45 -4.42 -3.89 0.10
C GLN A 45 -3.89 -4.96 1.06
N VAL A 46 -3.05 -4.56 2.02
CA VAL A 46 -2.50 -5.45 3.05
C VAL A 46 -3.30 -5.28 4.33
N VAL A 47 -4.19 -6.23 4.58
CA VAL A 47 -5.17 -6.20 5.69
C VAL A 47 -4.53 -6.75 6.95
N VAL A 48 -4.70 -6.05 8.08
CA VAL A 48 -4.23 -6.53 9.40
C VAL A 48 -5.36 -6.81 10.37
N GLU A 49 -6.56 -6.27 10.11
CA GLU A 49 -7.70 -6.43 10.97
C GLU A 49 -9.00 -6.44 10.13
N HIS A 50 -9.95 -7.26 10.57
CA HIS A 50 -11.30 -7.30 10.04
C HIS A 50 -12.32 -7.00 11.12
N VAL A 51 -13.45 -6.44 10.71
CA VAL A 51 -14.63 -6.26 11.56
C VAL A 51 -15.82 -6.97 10.94
N ASP A 52 -16.59 -7.66 11.78
CA ASP A 52 -17.88 -8.22 11.40
C ASP A 52 -18.94 -7.14 11.45
N SER A 53 -19.58 -6.88 10.32
CA SER A 53 -20.69 -5.92 10.22
C SER A 53 -22.01 -6.65 10.01
N PRO A 54 -23.02 -6.45 10.89
CA PRO A 54 -24.34 -7.02 10.69
C PRO A 54 -24.92 -6.61 9.33
N GLY A 55 -25.23 -7.59 8.47
CA GLY A 55 -25.80 -7.38 7.13
C GLY A 55 -24.81 -7.25 5.98
N TRP A 56 -23.52 -7.05 6.25
CA TRP A 56 -22.48 -6.85 5.23
C TRP A 56 -21.37 -7.91 5.28
N GLY A 57 -21.37 -8.74 6.32
CA GLY A 57 -20.36 -9.78 6.52
C GLY A 57 -19.06 -9.20 7.10
N ARG A 58 -17.98 -9.96 6.94
CA ARG A 58 -16.65 -9.61 7.41
C ARG A 58 -15.95 -8.73 6.37
N GLY A 59 -15.41 -7.60 6.80
CA GLY A 59 -14.63 -6.70 5.93
C GLY A 59 -13.43 -6.09 6.67
N PRO A 60 -12.46 -5.52 5.93
CA PRO A 60 -11.26 -4.96 6.55
C PRO A 60 -11.62 -3.74 7.40
N SER A 61 -11.11 -3.69 8.63
CA SER A 61 -11.20 -2.52 9.53
C SER A 61 -9.91 -1.71 9.55
N ALA A 62 -8.76 -2.36 9.35
CA ALA A 62 -7.47 -1.70 9.22
C ALA A 62 -6.58 -2.36 8.16
N TRP A 63 -5.98 -1.54 7.30
CA TRP A 63 -5.12 -2.00 6.21
C TRP A 63 -4.12 -0.93 5.76
N LEU A 64 -3.11 -1.39 5.04
CA LEU A 64 -2.18 -0.56 4.29
C LEU A 64 -2.43 -0.76 2.80
N ASP A 65 -2.80 0.30 2.08
CA ASP A 65 -2.68 0.33 0.63
C ASP A 65 -1.20 0.55 0.29
N VAL A 66 -0.63 -0.34 -0.50
CA VAL A 66 0.78 -0.32 -0.90
C VAL A 66 0.88 -0.64 -2.38
N GLY A 67 1.64 0.14 -3.12
CA GLY A 67 1.87 -0.10 -4.54
C GLY A 67 3.22 0.45 -4.94
N THR A 68 3.80 -0.09 -6.00
CA THR A 68 5.13 0.32 -6.45
C THR A 68 5.10 0.68 -7.93
N ALA A 69 5.71 1.81 -8.28
CA ALA A 69 5.72 2.36 -9.63
C ALA A 69 7.02 3.14 -9.89
N GLY A 70 7.88 2.60 -10.75
CA GLY A 70 9.18 3.20 -11.06
C GLY A 70 10.10 3.28 -9.83
N SER A 71 10.58 4.48 -9.50
CA SER A 71 11.47 4.73 -8.35
C SER A 71 10.73 4.99 -7.03
N GLY A 72 9.40 5.07 -7.05
CA GLY A 72 8.55 5.32 -5.89
C GLY A 72 7.41 4.31 -5.76
N GLY A 73 6.49 4.59 -4.86
CA GLY A 73 5.30 3.78 -4.66
C GLY A 73 4.21 4.51 -3.89
N ALA A 74 2.98 4.01 -4.00
CA ALA A 74 1.83 4.47 -3.25
C ALA A 74 1.82 3.85 -1.86
N LEU A 75 1.47 4.67 -0.87
CA LEU A 75 1.29 4.25 0.51
C LEU A 75 0.11 5.02 1.12
N ARG A 76 -0.84 4.29 1.71
CA ARG A 76 -1.93 4.88 2.52
C ARG A 76 -2.31 3.92 3.62
N TRP A 77 -2.31 4.39 4.86
CA TRP A 77 -2.86 3.64 5.98
C TRP A 77 -4.33 4.00 6.15
N VAL A 78 -5.18 3.01 6.40
CA VAL A 78 -6.59 3.22 6.73
C VAL A 78 -6.93 2.39 7.97
N SER A 79 -7.59 3.02 8.93
CA SER A 79 -8.13 2.38 10.14
C SER A 79 -9.41 3.10 10.58
N PRO A 80 -10.11 2.64 11.65
CA PRO A 80 -11.29 3.33 12.16
C PRO A 80 -11.00 4.78 12.64
N GLU A 81 -9.74 5.09 12.94
CA GLU A 81 -9.29 6.44 13.31
C GLU A 81 -9.19 7.40 12.11
N GLY A 82 -9.19 6.86 10.88
CA GLY A 82 -9.12 7.63 9.64
C GLY A 82 -8.07 7.11 8.67
N GLY A 83 -7.91 7.86 7.57
CA GLY A 83 -6.88 7.63 6.56
C GLY A 83 -5.64 8.46 6.83
N PHE A 84 -4.46 7.93 6.52
CA PHE A 84 -3.19 8.63 6.67
C PHE A 84 -2.29 8.41 5.45
N VAL A 85 -1.55 9.45 5.07
CA VAL A 85 -0.64 9.46 3.92
C VAL A 85 0.80 9.83 4.33
N PRO A 86 1.81 9.36 3.58
CA PRO A 86 3.20 9.65 3.88
C PRO A 86 3.55 11.10 3.49
N VAL A 87 4.16 11.84 4.42
CA VAL A 87 4.67 13.19 4.16
C VAL A 87 6.11 13.30 4.64
N ALA A 88 6.99 13.83 3.80
CA ALA A 88 8.35 14.15 4.18
C ALA A 88 8.38 15.46 4.98
N SER A 89 9.09 15.47 6.11
CA SER A 89 9.19 16.66 6.98
C SER A 89 9.91 17.85 6.34
N ARG A 90 10.58 17.66 5.21
CA ARG A 90 11.17 18.72 4.40
C ARG A 90 10.86 18.44 2.92
N PRO A 91 10.58 19.48 2.11
CA PRO A 91 10.41 19.30 0.68
C PRO A 91 11.71 18.73 0.11
N GLN A 92 11.64 17.52 -0.44
CA GLN A 92 12.79 16.90 -1.09
C GLN A 92 12.97 17.49 -2.49
N GLY A 93 14.23 17.58 -2.90
CA GLY A 93 14.65 18.04 -4.22
C GLY A 93 14.30 17.08 -5.37
N ASP A 94 13.62 15.97 -5.09
CA ASP A 94 13.32 14.95 -6.11
C ASP A 94 12.13 15.36 -6.97
N ASP A 95 12.43 15.85 -8.18
CA ASP A 95 11.48 16.23 -9.23
C ASP A 95 10.55 15.08 -9.66
N CYS A 96 10.89 13.83 -9.37
CA CYS A 96 10.14 12.64 -9.81
C CYS A 96 8.82 12.39 -9.09
N LEU A 97 8.54 13.09 -7.98
CA LEU A 97 7.24 13.05 -7.29
C LEU A 97 6.42 14.33 -7.50
N ARG A 98 6.89 15.24 -8.37
CA ARG A 98 6.46 16.64 -8.27
C ARG A 98 5.13 17.01 -8.88
N ASP A 99 4.47 16.27 -9.77
CA ASP A 99 3.09 16.62 -10.15
C ASP A 99 2.29 15.44 -10.73
N GLY A 100 0.99 15.42 -10.41
CA GLY A 100 -0.01 14.64 -11.13
C GLY A 100 -0.44 13.32 -10.48
N TRP A 101 -0.90 12.43 -11.34
CA TRP A 101 -1.48 11.13 -11.01
C TRP A 101 -0.64 10.03 -11.63
N ILE A 102 -0.31 9.00 -10.85
CA ILE A 102 0.32 7.78 -11.34
C ILE A 102 -0.76 6.75 -11.64
N ARG A 103 -0.72 6.16 -12.83
CA ARG A 103 -1.60 5.06 -13.22
C ARG A 103 -1.06 3.74 -12.69
N TYR A 104 -1.98 2.96 -12.15
CA TYR A 104 -1.80 1.57 -11.75
C TYR A 104 -2.67 0.70 -12.66
N ALA A 105 -2.14 -0.45 -13.04
CA ALA A 105 -2.84 -1.43 -13.87
C ALA A 105 -4.10 -1.96 -13.18
N SER A 106 -4.05 -2.08 -11.84
CA SER A 106 -5.19 -2.45 -11.02
C SER A 106 -5.04 -2.00 -9.56
N ASP A 107 -6.18 -1.78 -8.90
CA ASP A 107 -6.31 -1.75 -7.45
C ASP A 107 -6.53 -3.16 -6.86
N HIS A 108 -6.76 -3.22 -5.54
CA HIS A 108 -7.02 -4.47 -4.81
C HIS A 108 -8.23 -5.26 -5.33
N SER A 109 -9.13 -4.62 -6.07
CA SER A 109 -10.33 -5.23 -6.67
C SER A 109 -10.18 -5.56 -8.16
N GLY A 110 -8.98 -5.37 -8.73
CA GLY A 110 -8.68 -5.69 -10.12
C GLY A 110 -9.02 -4.58 -11.13
N TYR A 111 -9.48 -3.42 -10.68
CA TYR A 111 -9.85 -2.31 -11.57
C TYR A 111 -8.69 -1.34 -11.77
N PRO A 112 -8.44 -0.85 -13.01
CA PRO A 112 -7.46 0.21 -13.23
C PRO A 112 -7.71 1.40 -12.31
N CYS A 113 -6.63 2.00 -11.81
CA CYS A 113 -6.76 3.12 -10.89
C CYS A 113 -5.64 4.14 -11.07
N ARG A 114 -5.87 5.33 -10.52
CA ARG A 114 -4.88 6.40 -10.42
C ARG A 114 -4.68 6.80 -8.98
N VAL A 115 -3.42 7.00 -8.64
CA VAL A 115 -2.98 7.45 -7.33
C VAL A 115 -2.41 8.86 -7.46
N HIS A 116 -2.92 9.79 -6.67
CA HIS A 116 -2.42 11.15 -6.60
C HIS A 116 -1.05 11.18 -5.90
N ARG A 117 -0.21 12.16 -6.28
CA ARG A 117 1.14 12.32 -5.71
C ARG A 117 1.21 12.36 -4.17
N SER A 118 0.14 12.75 -3.49
CA SER A 118 0.10 12.83 -2.03
C SER A 118 0.20 11.47 -1.34
N LEU A 119 -0.06 10.36 -2.04
CA LEU A 119 0.14 9.00 -1.52
C LEU A 119 1.56 8.49 -1.77
N LEU A 120 2.40 9.23 -2.50
CA LEU A 120 3.65 8.68 -2.98
C LEU A 120 4.79 8.85 -1.98
N ALA A 121 5.58 7.80 -1.85
CA ALA A 121 6.84 7.80 -1.14
C ALA A 121 7.93 7.05 -1.95
N PRO A 122 9.22 7.35 -1.73
CA PRO A 122 10.33 6.58 -2.29
C PRO A 122 10.24 5.10 -1.88
N LEU A 123 10.68 4.20 -2.76
CA LEU A 123 10.65 2.75 -2.50
C LEU A 123 11.24 2.33 -1.13
N PRO A 124 12.37 2.89 -0.65
CA PRO A 124 12.88 2.54 0.68
C PRO A 124 11.87 2.79 1.81
N VAL A 125 11.06 3.85 1.71
CA VAL A 125 10.01 4.19 2.69
C VAL A 125 8.86 3.19 2.58
N VAL A 126 8.42 2.89 1.35
CA VAL A 126 7.35 1.92 1.07
C VAL A 126 7.70 0.54 1.63
N TRP A 127 8.92 0.07 1.36
CA TRP A 127 9.37 -1.24 1.86
C TRP A 127 9.59 -1.27 3.36
N SER A 128 10.09 -0.17 3.95
CA SER A 128 10.19 -0.06 5.40
C SER A 128 8.81 -0.13 6.07
N ALA A 129 7.81 0.58 5.52
CA ALA A 129 6.46 0.58 6.05
C ALA A 129 5.82 -0.81 5.96
N LEU A 130 5.98 -1.50 4.83
CA LEU A 130 5.47 -2.86 4.67
C LEU A 130 6.16 -3.85 5.63
N ALA A 131 7.48 -3.78 5.78
CA ALA A 131 8.21 -4.63 6.71
C ALA A 131 7.78 -4.40 8.16
N ASP A 132 7.58 -3.14 8.54
CA ASP A 132 7.09 -2.81 9.87
C ASP A 132 5.64 -3.28 10.08
N LEU A 133 4.76 -3.14 9.08
CA LEU A 133 3.40 -3.66 9.10
C LEU A 133 3.37 -5.17 9.36
N VAL A 134 4.15 -5.95 8.61
CA VAL A 134 4.22 -7.41 8.73
C VAL A 134 4.67 -7.82 10.13
N ARG A 135 5.56 -7.03 10.75
CA ARG A 135 6.09 -7.27 12.09
C ARG A 135 5.11 -6.87 13.20
N THR A 136 4.47 -5.71 13.11
CA THR A 136 3.71 -5.11 14.21
C THR A 136 2.20 -5.32 14.08
N ARG A 137 1.71 -5.51 12.86
CA ARG A 137 0.28 -5.51 12.51
C ARG A 137 -0.45 -4.24 12.96
N ALA A 138 0.28 -3.13 13.05
CA ALA A 138 -0.24 -1.82 13.42
C ALA A 138 0.13 -0.81 12.33
N ARG A 139 -0.35 0.45 12.48
CA ARG A 139 0.08 1.54 11.59
C ARG A 139 1.61 1.59 11.57
N PRO A 140 2.27 1.40 10.41
CA PRO A 140 3.72 1.27 10.36
C PRO A 140 4.45 2.51 10.84
N GLU A 141 5.62 2.36 11.45
CA GLU A 141 6.52 3.49 11.62
C GLU A 141 7.23 3.83 10.30
N LEU A 142 7.20 5.11 9.90
CA LEU A 142 7.93 5.56 8.72
C LEU A 142 9.35 5.99 9.09
N PRO A 143 10.37 5.66 8.27
CA PRO A 143 11.73 6.11 8.51
C PRO A 143 11.82 7.64 8.36
N ALA A 144 12.54 8.28 9.27
CA ALA A 144 12.82 9.71 9.18
C ALA A 144 13.44 10.08 7.80
N PRO A 145 13.06 11.22 7.19
CA PRO A 145 12.24 12.30 7.73
C PRO A 145 10.72 12.14 7.47
N TRP A 146 10.26 10.94 7.10
CA TRP A 146 8.86 10.70 6.77
C TRP A 146 8.00 10.52 8.02
N ARG A 147 6.74 10.94 7.91
CA ARG A 147 5.71 10.76 8.93
C ARG A 147 4.35 10.59 8.29
N TRP A 148 3.41 10.10 9.07
CA TRP A 148 2.00 10.05 8.68
C TRP A 148 1.32 11.38 8.93
N GLU A 149 0.52 11.83 7.97
CA GLU A 149 -0.42 12.94 8.13
C GLU A 149 -1.84 12.44 7.79
N PRO A 150 -2.88 12.95 8.48
CA PRO A 150 -4.27 12.60 8.14
C PRO A 150 -4.61 12.95 6.69
N VAL A 151 -5.44 12.12 6.06
CA VAL A 151 -6.00 12.38 4.73
C VAL A 151 -7.09 13.44 4.84
N GLU A 152 -6.82 14.63 4.30
CA GLU A 152 -7.84 15.68 4.15
C GLU A 152 -8.70 15.46 2.90
N ASP A 153 -8.12 14.85 1.85
CA ASP A 153 -8.77 14.61 0.56
C ASP A 153 -8.70 13.12 0.16
N TRP A 154 -9.83 12.44 0.30
CA TRP A 154 -9.99 11.02 -0.06
C TRP A 154 -10.01 10.77 -1.56
N SER A 155 -10.10 11.82 -2.39
CA SER A 155 -10.05 11.67 -3.84
C SER A 155 -8.69 11.17 -4.33
N ALA A 156 -7.65 11.17 -3.50
CA ALA A 156 -6.28 10.83 -3.86
C ALA A 156 -6.04 9.37 -4.34
N LEU A 157 -7.07 8.51 -4.29
CA LEU A 157 -7.14 7.24 -5.03
C LEU A 157 -8.45 7.20 -5.83
N VAL A 158 -8.34 7.10 -7.16
CA VAL A 158 -9.50 7.09 -8.06
C VAL A 158 -9.49 5.81 -8.89
N ARG A 159 -10.59 5.06 -8.86
CA ARG A 159 -10.84 3.99 -9.84
C ARG A 159 -11.12 4.61 -11.21
N GLU A 160 -10.43 4.14 -12.23
CA GLU A 160 -10.73 4.53 -13.60
C GLU A 160 -11.88 3.64 -14.14
N PRO A 161 -12.79 4.19 -14.98
CA PRO A 161 -13.73 3.35 -15.72
C PRO A 161 -12.96 2.37 -16.62
N ALA A 162 -13.42 1.13 -16.66
CA ALA A 162 -12.85 0.04 -17.47
C ALA A 162 -13.00 0.29 -18.98
#